data_AF-A0AAD2VPT7-F1
#
_entry.id   AF-A0AAD2VPT7-F1
#
_cell.length_a   1.000
_cell.length_b   1.000
_cell.length_c   1.000
_cell.angle_alpha   90.00
_cell.angle_beta   90.00
_cell.angle_gamma   90.00
#
_symmetry.space_group_name_H-M   'P 1'
#
loop_
_entity.id
_entity.type
_entity.pdbx_description
1 polymer ?
#
loop_
_entity_poly.entity_id
_entity_poly.type
_entity_poly.pdbx_seq_one_letter_code
_entity_poly.pdbx_strand_id
1 'polypeptide(L)'
;MKVFLSLLIGAVMFSSTASASVFSYITESRPGSNPNNGDADYKYVIARWDPELPTTRNPCFGWSRCYLTISHKHTAAGTPGSATVELAEISKYQYMRDIQNIPGVLAKATAPATQWAVHTGVRLQNNQECVGLFYQDRTGVTNNGGLIPGSLCGIAPPPIGACKINNTIPDINFGPISEADLAGQSKQVNISVTCNLAMDVLVIATGVNVTNGRVNLRPDNSLYANLYLGGNNTPGENGYRIHVPAGGTNSVTLKAVLGTSGRVQAGQFEGAAALILTVP
;
A
#
# COMPACT_ATOMS: atom_id res chain seq x y z
N MET A 1 24.01 -9.54 -56.88
CA MET A 1 23.97 -8.51 -55.83
C MET A 1 22.52 -8.25 -55.45
N LYS A 2 22.04 -8.82 -54.34
CA LYS A 2 20.71 -8.57 -53.77
C LYS A 2 20.91 -8.34 -52.28
N VAL A 3 20.72 -7.09 -51.85
CA VAL A 3 20.81 -6.66 -50.46
C VAL A 3 19.45 -6.95 -49.81
N PHE A 4 19.40 -7.86 -48.85
CA PHE A 4 18.26 -8.00 -47.95
C PHE A 4 18.43 -7.00 -46.81
N LEU A 5 17.61 -5.95 -46.82
CA LEU A 5 17.50 -4.98 -45.74
C LEU A 5 16.51 -5.53 -44.71
N SER A 6 17.03 -6.14 -43.64
CA SER A 6 16.24 -6.62 -42.51
C SER A 6 15.81 -5.42 -41.66
N LEU A 7 14.51 -5.11 -41.67
CA LEU A 7 13.90 -4.09 -40.81
C LEU A 7 13.79 -4.67 -39.38
N LEU A 8 14.70 -4.32 -38.49
CA LEU A 8 14.53 -4.53 -37.05
C LEU A 8 13.52 -3.50 -36.53
N ILE A 9 12.26 -3.90 -36.43
CA ILE A 9 11.27 -3.18 -35.63
C ILE A 9 11.64 -3.44 -34.17
N GLY A 10 12.42 -2.52 -33.60
CA GLY A 10 12.70 -2.49 -32.18
C GLY A 10 11.38 -2.40 -31.42
N ALA A 11 11.03 -3.44 -30.67
CA ALA A 11 9.98 -3.37 -29.67
C ALA A 11 10.42 -2.33 -28.64
N VAL A 12 9.87 -1.12 -28.76
CA VAL A 12 9.95 -0.12 -27.70
C VAL A 12 9.21 -0.72 -26.52
N MET A 13 9.99 -1.27 -25.58
CA MET A 13 9.50 -1.61 -24.26
C MET A 13 9.01 -0.30 -23.66
N PHE A 14 7.69 -0.07 -23.71
CA PHE A 14 7.05 0.97 -22.93
C PHE A 14 7.25 0.58 -21.47
N SER A 15 8.31 1.09 -20.86
CA SER A 15 8.41 1.17 -19.41
C SER A 15 7.15 1.90 -18.95
N SER A 16 6.21 1.18 -18.34
CA SER A 16 5.08 1.79 -17.66
C SER A 16 5.66 2.87 -16.75
N THR A 17 5.32 4.14 -17.01
CA THR A 17 5.66 5.23 -16.11
C THR A 17 5.02 4.89 -14.78
N ALA A 18 5.81 4.44 -13.82
CA ALA A 18 5.32 4.05 -12.52
C ALA A 18 4.66 5.27 -11.86
N SER A 19 3.33 5.23 -11.69
CA SER A 19 2.62 6.21 -10.86
C SER A 19 3.17 6.17 -9.43
N ALA A 20 2.91 7.20 -8.63
CA ALA A 20 3.24 7.13 -7.21
C ALA A 20 2.56 5.92 -6.57
N SER A 21 3.28 5.24 -5.69
CA SER A 21 2.68 4.20 -4.87
C SER A 21 1.90 4.83 -3.72
N VAL A 22 0.63 4.42 -3.57
CA VAL A 22 -0.22 4.77 -2.43
C VAL A 22 -0.39 3.49 -1.62
N PHE A 23 0.15 3.45 -0.42
CA PHE A 23 0.08 2.27 0.44
C PHE A 23 -1.00 2.47 1.47
N SER A 24 -2.02 1.63 1.45
CA SER A 24 -3.07 1.62 2.47
C SER A 24 -3.37 0.20 2.93
N TYR A 25 -3.89 0.06 4.14
CA TYR A 25 -4.32 -1.24 4.66
C TYR A 25 -5.38 -1.09 5.75
N ILE A 26 -6.17 -2.14 5.90
CA ILE A 26 -7.17 -2.27 6.95
C ILE A 26 -6.49 -2.93 8.16
N THR A 27 -6.50 -2.26 9.31
CA THR A 27 -5.93 -2.78 10.56
C THR A 27 -6.90 -3.68 11.30
N GLU A 28 -8.20 -3.43 11.15
CA GLU A 28 -9.26 -4.14 11.85
C GLU A 28 -10.50 -4.17 10.98
N SER A 29 -11.17 -5.31 10.92
CA SER A 29 -12.49 -5.47 10.30
C SER A 29 -13.47 -6.02 11.34
N ARG A 30 -14.72 -5.59 11.28
CA ARG A 30 -15.79 -6.18 12.08
C ARG A 30 -17.10 -6.22 11.31
N PRO A 31 -18.01 -7.14 11.64
CA PRO A 31 -19.35 -7.17 11.03
C PRO A 31 -20.10 -5.86 11.28
N GLY A 32 -20.80 -5.38 10.25
CA GLY A 32 -21.66 -4.21 10.31
C GLY A 32 -23.08 -4.55 10.80
N SER A 33 -24.03 -3.65 10.55
CA SER A 33 -25.42 -3.77 11.03
C SER A 33 -26.16 -5.01 10.51
N ASN A 34 -25.94 -5.39 9.24
CA ASN A 34 -26.51 -6.59 8.63
C ASN A 34 -25.42 -7.41 7.93
N PRO A 35 -24.68 -8.25 8.66
CA PRO A 35 -23.56 -9.02 8.10
C PRO A 35 -23.97 -9.99 6.99
N ASN A 36 -25.23 -10.43 6.99
CA ASN A 36 -25.78 -11.31 5.95
C ASN A 36 -25.85 -10.61 4.58
N ASN A 37 -26.01 -9.28 4.59
CA ASN A 37 -26.02 -8.44 3.40
C ASN A 37 -24.62 -8.10 2.88
N GLY A 38 -23.58 -8.32 3.71
CA GLY A 38 -22.20 -7.92 3.44
C GLY A 38 -21.74 -6.70 4.23
N ASP A 39 -22.57 -6.15 5.13
CA ASP A 39 -22.20 -4.97 5.92
C ASP A 39 -20.97 -5.23 6.79
N ALA A 40 -20.07 -4.25 6.83
CA ALA A 40 -18.82 -4.33 7.58
C ALA A 40 -18.23 -2.95 7.88
N ASP A 41 -17.50 -2.85 8.99
CA ASP A 41 -16.74 -1.65 9.33
C ASP A 41 -15.24 -1.95 9.24
N TYR A 42 -14.48 -0.99 8.71
CA TYR A 42 -13.03 -1.06 8.58
C TYR A 42 -12.31 0.08 9.30
N LYS A 43 -11.39 -0.28 10.19
CA LYS A 43 -10.34 0.63 10.67
C LYS A 43 -9.16 0.51 9.72
N TYR A 44 -8.63 1.65 9.28
CA TYR A 44 -7.66 1.69 8.19
C TYR A 44 -6.52 2.66 8.46
N VAL A 45 -5.46 2.53 7.67
CA VAL A 45 -4.31 3.43 7.62
C VAL A 45 -3.97 3.69 6.15
N ILE A 46 -3.80 4.97 5.78
CA ILE A 46 -3.07 5.36 4.56
C ILE A 46 -1.63 5.59 5.00
N ALA A 47 -0.77 4.59 4.78
CA ALA A 47 0.58 4.54 5.32
C ALA A 47 1.49 5.62 4.71
N ARG A 48 1.30 5.89 3.41
CA ARG A 48 1.91 6.98 2.67
C ARG A 48 1.34 7.08 1.25
N TRP A 49 1.61 8.22 0.63
CA TRP A 49 1.42 8.46 -0.79
C TRP A 49 2.72 9.07 -1.33
N ASP A 50 3.43 8.30 -2.15
CA ASP A 50 4.71 8.73 -2.71
C ASP A 50 4.52 9.95 -3.65
N PRO A 51 5.56 10.76 -3.91
CA PRO A 51 5.46 11.91 -4.80
C PRO A 51 5.03 11.50 -6.21
N GLU A 52 4.00 12.15 -6.72
CA GLU A 52 3.47 11.89 -8.06
C GLU A 52 4.41 12.35 -9.17
N LEU A 53 4.49 11.53 -10.22
CA LEU A 53 5.19 11.94 -11.43
C LEU A 53 4.48 13.11 -12.10
N PRO A 54 5.22 14.01 -12.78
CA PRO A 54 4.64 15.12 -13.54
C PRO A 54 3.66 14.66 -14.63
N THR A 55 3.74 13.40 -15.05
CA THR A 55 2.97 12.82 -16.15
C THR A 55 1.76 12.01 -15.70
N THR A 56 1.62 11.70 -14.39
CA THR A 56 0.49 10.91 -13.91
C THR A 56 -0.80 11.69 -14.11
N ARG A 57 -1.69 11.21 -14.98
CA ARG A 57 -2.97 11.85 -15.31
C ARG A 57 -4.00 11.62 -14.21
N ASN A 58 -4.78 12.65 -13.91
CA ASN A 58 -6.01 12.50 -13.13
C ASN A 58 -7.07 11.75 -13.97
N PRO A 59 -7.56 10.58 -13.53
CA PRO A 59 -8.55 9.80 -14.29
C PRO A 59 -9.89 10.52 -14.56
N CYS A 60 -10.25 11.50 -13.73
CA CYS A 60 -11.53 12.21 -13.83
C CYS A 60 -11.38 13.69 -14.21
N PHE A 61 -10.25 14.06 -14.82
CA PHE A 61 -10.08 15.41 -15.35
C PHE A 61 -11.16 15.73 -16.39
N GLY A 62 -11.82 16.88 -16.23
CA GLY A 62 -12.88 17.33 -17.12
C GLY A 62 -14.26 16.72 -16.87
N TRP A 63 -14.42 15.87 -15.84
CA TRP A 63 -15.74 15.48 -15.36
C TRP A 63 -16.50 16.70 -14.81
N SER A 64 -17.83 16.65 -14.81
CA SER A 64 -18.65 17.75 -14.27
C SER A 64 -18.40 17.98 -12.77
N ARG A 65 -18.12 16.91 -12.03
CA ARG A 65 -17.63 16.89 -10.65
C ARG A 65 -16.73 15.68 -10.47
N CYS A 66 -15.66 15.83 -9.70
CA CYS A 66 -14.89 14.69 -9.24
C CYS A 66 -14.26 15.00 -7.89
N TYR A 67 -14.40 14.09 -6.94
CA TYR A 67 -13.88 14.22 -5.60
C TYR A 67 -12.77 13.22 -5.37
N LEU A 68 -11.66 13.68 -4.78
CA LEU A 68 -10.70 12.82 -4.11
C LEU A 68 -11.23 12.51 -2.72
N THR A 69 -11.32 11.23 -2.38
CA THR A 69 -11.89 10.77 -1.12
C THR A 69 -11.04 9.69 -0.50
N ILE A 70 -11.18 9.51 0.82
CA ILE A 70 -10.92 8.22 1.44
C ILE A 70 -12.24 7.46 1.36
N SER A 71 -12.22 6.34 0.64
CA SER A 71 -13.38 5.48 0.45
C SER A 71 -12.94 4.02 0.47
N HIS A 72 -13.89 3.12 0.23
CA HIS A 72 -13.65 1.69 0.15
C HIS A 72 -14.14 1.11 -1.17
N LYS A 73 -13.54 -0.02 -1.56
CA LYS A 73 -14.04 -0.84 -2.66
C LYS A 73 -15.43 -1.35 -2.28
N HIS A 74 -16.45 -0.92 -3.01
CA HIS A 74 -17.84 -1.26 -2.72
C HIS A 74 -18.37 -2.40 -3.59
N THR A 75 -17.79 -2.59 -4.78
CA THR A 75 -18.17 -3.68 -5.69
C THR A 75 -16.97 -4.50 -6.11
N ALA A 76 -17.22 -5.69 -6.66
CA ALA A 76 -16.18 -6.52 -7.26
C ALA A 76 -15.37 -5.78 -8.34
N ALA A 77 -16.00 -4.85 -9.06
CA ALA A 77 -15.37 -4.03 -10.11
C ALA A 77 -14.43 -2.94 -9.57
N GLY A 78 -14.34 -2.74 -8.25
CA GLY A 78 -13.46 -1.72 -7.67
C GLY A 78 -14.10 -0.35 -7.56
N THR A 79 -15.42 -0.24 -7.75
CA THR A 79 -16.11 1.05 -7.66
C THR A 79 -16.16 1.54 -6.20
N PRO A 80 -16.16 2.86 -5.97
CA PRO A 80 -16.12 3.43 -4.63
C PRO A 80 -17.48 3.33 -3.93
N GLY A 81 -17.41 3.11 -2.62
CA GLY A 81 -18.55 3.26 -1.72
C GLY A 81 -18.81 4.72 -1.35
N SER A 82 -19.67 4.92 -0.36
CA SER A 82 -19.78 6.22 0.29
C SER A 82 -18.44 6.61 0.92
N ALA A 83 -18.01 7.83 0.64
CA ALA A 83 -16.77 8.40 1.12
C ALA A 83 -16.80 8.49 2.65
N THR A 84 -15.73 8.01 3.28
CA THR A 84 -15.46 8.23 4.71
C THR A 84 -14.95 9.64 4.93
N VAL A 85 -14.08 10.13 4.04
CA VAL A 85 -13.53 11.48 4.10
C VAL A 85 -13.50 12.07 2.70
N GLU A 86 -14.06 13.27 2.53
CA GLU A 86 -13.81 14.09 1.33
C GLU A 86 -12.50 14.88 1.52
N LEU A 87 -11.56 14.73 0.58
CA LEU A 87 -10.27 15.40 0.63
C LEU A 87 -10.27 16.69 -0.19
N ALA A 88 -10.72 16.63 -1.44
CA ALA A 88 -10.81 17.78 -2.34
C ALA A 88 -11.71 17.50 -3.55
N GLU A 89 -12.21 18.55 -4.19
CA GLU A 89 -12.73 18.49 -5.56
C GLU A 89 -11.54 18.61 -6.54
N ILE A 90 -11.44 17.66 -7.46
CA ILE A 90 -10.27 17.43 -8.30
C ILE A 90 -10.54 17.47 -9.81
N SER A 91 -11.77 17.69 -10.28
CA SER A 91 -12.12 17.61 -11.71
C SER A 91 -11.32 18.57 -12.59
N LYS A 92 -10.89 19.71 -12.04
CA LYS A 92 -10.12 20.74 -12.76
C LYS A 92 -8.62 20.47 -12.86
N TYR A 93 -8.09 19.49 -12.14
CA TYR A 93 -6.66 19.21 -12.13
C TYR A 93 -6.34 18.10 -13.11
N GLN A 94 -5.46 18.38 -14.07
CA GLN A 94 -5.11 17.46 -15.14
C GLN A 94 -4.19 16.32 -14.67
N TYR A 95 -3.36 16.59 -13.66
CA TYR A 95 -2.33 15.68 -13.17
C TYR A 95 -2.50 15.39 -11.69
N MET A 96 -2.18 14.15 -11.29
CA MET A 96 -2.24 13.70 -9.89
C MET A 96 -1.27 14.48 -9.00
N ARG A 97 -0.13 14.93 -9.54
CA ARG A 97 0.81 15.79 -8.83
C ARG A 97 0.18 17.11 -8.38
N ASP A 98 -0.64 17.72 -9.22
CA ASP A 98 -1.31 18.97 -8.86
C ASP A 98 -2.36 18.73 -7.78
N ILE A 99 -3.01 17.56 -7.80
CA ILE A 99 -3.96 17.10 -6.77
C ILE A 99 -3.24 16.87 -5.42
N GLN A 100 -2.11 16.16 -5.43
CA GLN A 100 -1.31 15.89 -4.24
C GLN A 100 -0.79 17.19 -3.59
N ASN A 101 -0.49 18.19 -4.42
CA ASN A 101 -0.04 19.51 -3.99
C ASN A 101 -1.15 20.46 -3.53
N ILE A 102 -2.42 20.05 -3.59
CA ILE A 102 -3.51 20.86 -3.00
C ILE A 102 -3.22 21.02 -1.50
N PRO A 103 -3.24 22.26 -0.96
CA PRO A 103 -2.91 22.50 0.45
C PRO A 103 -3.71 21.61 1.40
N GLY A 104 -2.99 20.85 2.23
CA GLY A 104 -3.58 19.97 3.25
C GLY A 104 -4.07 18.61 2.76
N VAL A 105 -4.15 18.34 1.45
CA VAL A 105 -4.63 17.04 0.93
C VAL A 105 -3.76 15.89 1.41
N LEU A 106 -2.44 15.98 1.19
CA LEU A 106 -1.52 14.92 1.61
C LEU A 106 -1.58 14.70 3.14
N ALA A 107 -1.51 15.79 3.92
CA ALA A 107 -1.55 15.72 5.38
C ALA A 107 -2.85 15.12 5.91
N LYS A 108 -3.99 15.44 5.29
CA LYS A 108 -5.30 14.89 5.65
C LYS A 108 -5.46 13.44 5.22
N ALA A 109 -4.92 13.07 4.05
CA ALA A 109 -4.95 11.70 3.54
C ALA A 109 -4.18 10.73 4.42
N THR A 110 -3.00 11.11 4.91
CA THR A 110 -2.12 10.26 5.74
C THR A 110 -2.30 10.47 7.25
N ALA A 111 -3.27 11.29 7.66
CA ALA A 111 -3.59 11.45 9.08
C ALA A 111 -4.13 10.14 9.67
N PRO A 112 -3.91 9.87 10.98
CA PRO A 112 -4.55 8.75 11.65
C PRO A 112 -6.06 8.76 11.45
N ALA A 113 -6.63 7.60 11.11
CA ALA A 113 -8.07 7.48 10.88
C ALA A 113 -8.86 7.87 12.15
N THR A 114 -9.76 8.84 12.00
CA THR A 114 -10.66 9.29 13.06
C THR A 114 -12.02 8.60 13.02
N GLN A 115 -12.32 7.90 11.91
CA GLN A 115 -13.58 7.22 11.65
C GLN A 115 -13.32 5.86 11.01
N TRP A 116 -14.27 4.95 11.18
CA TRP A 116 -14.28 3.68 10.46
C TRP A 116 -14.88 3.91 9.07
N ALA A 117 -14.34 3.24 8.06
CA ALA A 117 -15.00 3.16 6.76
C ALA A 117 -16.13 2.12 6.86
N VAL A 118 -17.35 2.53 6.53
CA VAL A 118 -18.55 1.69 6.68
C VAL A 118 -18.99 1.20 5.31
N HIS A 119 -18.96 -0.11 5.13
CA HIS A 119 -19.52 -0.82 4.00
C HIS A 119 -20.95 -1.27 4.35
N THR A 120 -21.91 -0.94 3.49
CA THR A 120 -23.29 -1.42 3.60
C THR A 120 -23.74 -2.05 2.29
N GLY A 121 -24.18 -3.30 2.33
CA GLY A 121 -24.57 -4.03 1.14
C GLY A 121 -23.48 -4.91 0.55
N VAL A 122 -23.53 -5.05 -0.78
CA VAL A 122 -22.76 -5.93 -1.67
C VAL A 122 -21.68 -6.78 -0.98
N ARG A 123 -22.05 -8.01 -0.60
CA ARG A 123 -21.08 -8.95 -0.03
C ARG A 123 -19.94 -9.26 -1.00
N LEU A 124 -18.73 -8.82 -0.66
CA LEU A 124 -17.53 -9.01 -1.47
C LEU A 124 -16.88 -10.38 -1.22
N GLN A 125 -17.57 -11.46 -1.61
CA GLN A 125 -17.18 -12.83 -1.22
C GLN A 125 -15.92 -13.39 -1.89
N ASN A 126 -15.37 -12.72 -2.91
CA ASN A 126 -14.17 -13.18 -3.64
C ASN A 126 -13.17 -12.06 -3.94
N ASN A 127 -13.48 -10.83 -3.54
CA ASN A 127 -12.66 -9.65 -3.77
C ASN A 127 -12.45 -8.98 -2.44
N GLN A 128 -11.20 -8.89 -1.99
CA GLN A 128 -10.92 -8.32 -0.69
C GLN A 128 -11.37 -6.85 -0.65
N GLU A 129 -12.05 -6.52 0.44
CA GLU A 129 -12.34 -5.16 0.84
C GLU A 129 -11.04 -4.39 1.00
N CYS A 130 -11.10 -3.12 0.64
CA CYS A 130 -9.95 -2.23 0.55
C CYS A 130 -10.42 -0.83 0.94
N VAL A 131 -9.68 -0.16 1.81
CA VAL A 131 -9.85 1.27 2.09
C VAL A 131 -8.62 2.00 1.56
N GLY A 132 -8.83 3.06 0.78
CA GLY A 132 -7.76 3.75 0.08
C GLY A 132 -8.18 5.12 -0.43
N LEU A 133 -7.38 5.69 -1.32
CA LEU A 133 -7.67 6.95 -1.99
C LEU A 133 -8.43 6.69 -3.30
N PHE A 134 -9.61 7.30 -3.43
CA PHE A 134 -10.48 7.12 -4.58
C PHE A 134 -10.76 8.45 -5.27
N TYR A 135 -10.99 8.40 -6.57
CA TYR A 135 -11.68 9.45 -7.31
C TYR A 135 -13.13 9.03 -7.55
N GLN A 136 -14.10 9.92 -7.37
CA GLN A 136 -15.53 9.61 -7.55
C GLN A 136 -16.37 10.82 -7.95
N ASP A 137 -17.42 10.62 -8.76
CA ASP A 137 -18.28 11.71 -9.27
C ASP A 137 -19.18 12.38 -8.20
N ARG A 138 -19.34 11.72 -7.05
CA ARG A 138 -20.11 12.14 -5.87
C ARG A 138 -19.56 11.46 -4.62
N THR A 139 -19.87 11.96 -3.43
CA THR A 139 -19.40 11.39 -2.15
C THR A 139 -20.21 10.18 -1.65
N GLY A 140 -21.41 9.93 -2.19
CA GLY A 140 -22.16 8.68 -1.93
C GLY A 140 -21.66 7.52 -2.80
N VAL A 141 -22.25 6.33 -2.58
CA VAL A 141 -22.03 5.15 -3.43
C VAL A 141 -22.23 5.49 -4.91
N THR A 142 -21.28 5.10 -5.75
CA THR A 142 -21.32 5.37 -7.20
C THR A 142 -20.60 4.29 -8.01
N ASN A 143 -21.00 4.12 -9.26
CA ASN A 143 -20.28 3.30 -10.23
C ASN A 143 -19.22 4.10 -11.01
N ASN A 144 -19.21 5.43 -10.86
CA ASN A 144 -18.30 6.34 -11.56
C ASN A 144 -17.16 6.75 -10.64
N GLY A 145 -16.09 5.97 -10.67
CA GLY A 145 -14.91 6.22 -9.85
C GLY A 145 -14.07 4.96 -9.68
N GLY A 146 -12.97 5.11 -8.94
CA GLY A 146 -12.08 4.00 -8.62
C GLY A 146 -10.92 4.45 -7.75
N LEU A 147 -10.05 3.50 -7.39
CA LEU A 147 -8.79 3.82 -6.74
C LEU A 147 -7.97 4.76 -7.62
N ILE A 148 -7.25 5.70 -7.00
CA ILE A 148 -6.30 6.52 -7.75
C ILE A 148 -5.15 5.66 -8.29
N PRO A 149 -4.52 6.06 -9.42
CA PRO A 149 -3.43 5.30 -10.02
C PRO A 149 -2.30 5.00 -9.02
N GLY A 150 -1.75 3.78 -9.05
CA GLY A 150 -0.64 3.38 -8.18
C GLY A 150 -1.06 2.96 -6.76
N SER A 151 -2.36 2.85 -6.48
CA SER A 151 -2.84 2.35 -5.20
C SER A 151 -2.51 0.87 -4.97
N LEU A 152 -1.77 0.59 -3.90
CA LEU A 152 -1.47 -0.72 -3.36
C LEU A 152 -2.29 -0.90 -2.08
N CYS A 153 -3.44 -1.57 -2.23
CA CYS A 153 -4.40 -1.68 -1.16
C CYS A 153 -4.32 -3.02 -0.43
N GLY A 154 -4.11 -2.93 0.88
CA GLY A 154 -4.11 -4.05 1.79
C GLY A 154 -5.49 -4.66 1.95
N ILE A 155 -5.53 -5.99 1.95
CA ILE A 155 -6.74 -6.78 2.14
C ILE A 155 -7.27 -6.63 3.57
N ALA A 156 -8.60 -6.68 3.72
CA ALA A 156 -9.20 -6.77 5.04
C ALA A 156 -8.72 -8.02 5.80
N PRO A 157 -8.40 -7.94 7.10
CA PRO A 157 -8.20 -9.12 7.92
C PRO A 157 -9.53 -9.84 8.22
N PRO A 158 -9.53 -11.10 8.68
CA PRO A 158 -10.70 -11.75 9.26
C PRO A 158 -11.27 -10.94 10.44
N PRO A 159 -12.59 -11.03 10.72
CA PRO A 159 -13.54 -12.03 10.24
C PRO A 159 -14.16 -11.72 8.86
N ILE A 160 -14.04 -10.48 8.36
CA ILE A 160 -14.67 -10.09 7.09
C ILE A 160 -13.79 -10.43 5.89
N GLY A 161 -12.50 -10.14 5.98
CA GLY A 161 -11.55 -10.51 4.93
C GLY A 161 -10.94 -11.90 5.14
N ALA A 162 -9.97 -12.25 4.29
CA ALA A 162 -9.54 -13.64 4.18
C ALA A 162 -8.27 -13.97 4.96
N CYS A 163 -7.32 -13.03 5.04
CA CYS A 163 -5.99 -13.31 5.59
C CYS A 163 -5.56 -12.26 6.58
N LYS A 164 -4.81 -12.69 7.59
CA LYS A 164 -4.15 -11.82 8.55
C LYS A 164 -2.68 -12.18 8.69
N ILE A 165 -1.90 -11.17 9.05
CA ILE A 165 -0.61 -11.40 9.68
C ILE A 165 -0.89 -11.77 11.13
N ASN A 166 -0.30 -12.87 11.61
CA ASN A 166 -0.51 -13.33 12.97
C ASN A 166 0.02 -12.32 13.99
N ASN A 167 -0.74 -12.13 15.07
CA ASN A 167 -0.60 -10.99 15.96
C ASN A 167 0.79 -10.98 16.62
N THR A 168 1.46 -9.83 16.46
CA THR A 168 2.83 -9.49 16.88
C THR A 168 3.91 -10.01 15.94
N ILE A 169 4.21 -9.21 14.91
CA ILE A 169 5.52 -9.29 14.26
C ILE A 169 6.53 -8.82 15.31
N PRO A 170 7.56 -9.61 15.65
CA PRO A 170 8.56 -9.19 16.61
C PRO A 170 9.38 -8.02 16.07
N ASP A 171 9.78 -7.12 16.97
CA ASP A 171 10.70 -6.04 16.63
C ASP A 171 12.02 -6.62 16.09
N ILE A 172 12.52 -6.04 15.00
CA ILE A 172 13.84 -6.38 14.47
C ILE A 172 14.89 -5.63 15.28
N ASN A 173 15.32 -6.23 16.39
CA ASN A 173 16.30 -5.63 17.28
C ASN A 173 17.75 -5.93 16.81
N PHE A 174 18.46 -4.87 16.46
CA PHE A 174 19.86 -4.91 16.05
C PHE A 174 20.84 -4.92 17.24
N GLY A 175 20.37 -4.55 18.43
CA GLY A 175 21.21 -4.40 19.63
C GLY A 175 22.19 -3.23 19.52
N PRO A 176 23.13 -3.11 20.47
CA PRO A 176 24.23 -2.16 20.38
C PRO A 176 25.16 -2.54 19.21
N ILE A 177 25.44 -1.58 18.32
CA ILE A 177 26.33 -1.77 17.17
C ILE A 177 27.28 -0.57 17.10
N SER A 178 28.57 -0.82 16.80
CA SER A 178 29.56 0.23 16.60
C SER A 178 29.34 0.93 15.26
N GLU A 179 29.71 2.21 15.13
CA GLU A 179 29.55 2.94 13.87
C GLU A 179 30.25 2.22 12.69
N ALA A 180 31.42 1.64 12.94
CA ALA A 180 32.20 0.91 11.93
C ALA A 180 31.49 -0.35 11.42
N ASP A 181 30.63 -0.95 12.25
CA ASP A 181 29.94 -2.19 11.94
C ASP A 181 28.50 -1.96 11.47
N LEU A 182 27.99 -0.72 11.39
CA LEU A 182 26.58 -0.46 11.05
C LEU A 182 26.23 -0.92 9.63
N ALA A 183 27.04 -0.57 8.64
CA ALA A 183 26.70 -0.77 7.25
C ALA A 183 26.67 -2.27 6.88
N GLY A 184 25.55 -2.73 6.32
CA GLY A 184 25.38 -4.11 5.87
C GLY A 184 24.97 -5.09 6.96
N GLN A 185 24.90 -4.68 8.24
CA GLN A 185 24.34 -5.53 9.29
C GLN A 185 22.91 -5.90 8.97
N SER A 186 22.55 -7.14 9.25
CA SER A 186 21.22 -7.63 8.93
C SER A 186 20.64 -8.48 10.05
N LYS A 187 19.33 -8.37 10.20
CA LYS A 187 18.52 -9.18 11.10
C LYS A 187 17.25 -9.57 10.36
N GLN A 188 16.72 -10.72 10.72
CA GLN A 188 15.51 -11.25 10.09
C GLN A 188 14.56 -11.84 11.11
N VAL A 189 13.29 -11.78 10.77
CA VAL A 189 12.17 -12.36 11.52
C VAL A 189 11.29 -13.11 10.53
N ASN A 190 10.56 -14.11 11.02
CA ASN A 190 9.58 -14.81 10.20
C ASN A 190 8.19 -14.25 10.51
N ILE A 191 7.47 -13.91 9.45
CA ILE A 191 6.10 -13.43 9.50
C ILE A 191 5.21 -14.60 9.11
N SER A 192 4.23 -14.89 9.95
CA SER A 192 3.23 -15.92 9.68
C SER A 192 1.95 -15.27 9.18
N VAL A 193 1.45 -15.75 8.04
CA VAL A 193 0.20 -15.33 7.42
C VAL A 193 -0.78 -16.49 7.48
N THR A 194 -1.96 -16.25 8.04
CA THR A 194 -3.04 -17.24 8.15
C THR A 194 -4.25 -16.76 7.37
N CYS A 195 -4.84 -17.66 6.60
CA CYS A 195 -6.04 -17.37 5.81
C CYS A 195 -7.18 -18.34 6.14
N ASN A 196 -8.42 -17.86 6.13
CA ASN A 196 -9.61 -18.72 6.26
C ASN A 196 -9.98 -19.40 4.93
N LEU A 197 -9.60 -18.80 3.79
CA LEU A 197 -9.77 -19.32 2.44
C LEU A 197 -8.42 -19.62 1.80
N ALA A 198 -8.39 -20.57 0.86
CA ALA A 198 -7.18 -20.86 0.10
C ALA A 198 -6.97 -19.75 -0.95
N MET A 199 -5.82 -19.08 -0.92
CA MET A 199 -5.52 -18.01 -1.87
C MET A 199 -4.03 -17.71 -1.99
N ASP A 200 -3.68 -17.05 -3.09
CA ASP A 200 -2.37 -16.41 -3.25
C ASP A 200 -2.43 -14.98 -2.71
N VAL A 201 -1.43 -14.61 -1.93
CA VAL A 201 -1.28 -13.29 -1.32
C VAL A 201 0.07 -12.72 -1.70
N LEU A 202 0.11 -11.44 -2.03
CA LEU A 202 1.35 -10.69 -2.19
C LEU A 202 1.65 -9.99 -0.86
N VAL A 203 2.80 -10.33 -0.25
CA VAL A 203 3.27 -9.66 0.97
C VAL A 203 4.18 -8.52 0.55
N ILE A 204 3.89 -7.30 0.99
CA ILE A 204 4.67 -6.10 0.72
C ILE A 204 5.24 -5.59 2.04
N ALA A 205 6.52 -5.21 2.06
CA ALA A 205 7.19 -4.61 3.21
C ALA A 205 7.72 -3.24 2.84
N THR A 206 7.36 -2.23 3.61
CA THR A 206 7.65 -0.83 3.24
C THR A 206 7.83 0.06 4.47
N GLY A 207 8.71 1.05 4.39
CA GLY A 207 8.85 2.06 5.44
C GLY A 207 7.64 3.00 5.49
N VAL A 208 7.31 3.47 6.70
CA VAL A 208 6.18 4.39 6.94
C VAL A 208 6.65 5.84 6.89
N ASN A 209 5.88 6.74 6.28
CA ASN A 209 6.20 8.17 6.17
C ASN A 209 7.56 8.48 5.51
N VAL A 210 7.96 7.67 4.52
CA VAL A 210 9.22 7.82 3.75
C VAL A 210 8.97 7.71 2.25
N THR A 211 9.89 8.23 1.44
CA THR A 211 9.70 8.40 -0.02
C THR A 211 10.28 7.26 -0.87
N ASN A 212 10.99 6.30 -0.28
CA ASN A 212 11.81 5.31 -1.01
C ASN A 212 11.71 3.89 -0.45
N GLY A 213 10.68 3.60 0.35
CA GLY A 213 10.51 2.27 0.95
C GLY A 213 11.42 1.95 2.11
N ARG A 214 12.49 2.74 2.34
CA ARG A 214 13.45 2.49 3.41
C ARG A 214 12.88 2.94 4.75
N VAL A 215 13.21 2.20 5.79
CA VAL A 215 12.87 2.63 7.15
C VAL A 215 13.93 3.62 7.60
N ASN A 216 13.56 4.89 7.75
CA ASN A 216 14.43 5.87 8.38
C ASN A 216 14.53 5.52 9.87
N LEU A 217 15.75 5.25 10.33
CA LEU A 217 16.02 4.91 11.73
C LEU A 217 16.43 6.14 12.55
N ARG A 218 16.64 7.27 11.86
CA ARG A 218 16.94 8.58 12.44
C ARG A 218 16.30 9.72 11.66
N PRO A 219 15.99 10.86 12.32
CA PRO A 219 15.42 12.03 11.65
C PRO A 219 16.32 12.66 10.60
N ASP A 220 17.64 12.52 10.73
CA ASP A 220 18.64 13.09 9.82
C ASP A 220 18.94 12.19 8.59
N ASN A 221 18.27 11.04 8.48
CA ASN A 221 18.48 10.03 7.44
C ASN A 221 19.91 9.45 7.37
N SER A 222 20.74 9.68 8.40
CA SER A 222 22.11 9.15 8.44
C SER A 222 22.16 7.62 8.56
N LEU A 223 21.11 7.03 9.14
CA LEU A 223 20.94 5.59 9.34
C LEU A 223 19.54 5.16 8.89
N TYR A 224 19.49 4.09 8.10
CA TYR A 224 18.24 3.54 7.57
C TYR A 224 18.31 2.01 7.46
N ALA A 225 17.16 1.36 7.25
CA ALA A 225 17.07 -0.05 6.91
C ALA A 225 16.37 -0.28 5.57
N ASN A 226 16.99 -1.11 4.73
CA ASN A 226 16.36 -1.70 3.54
C ASN A 226 15.62 -2.98 3.94
N LEU A 227 14.40 -3.16 3.45
CA LEU A 227 13.56 -4.33 3.75
C LEU A 227 13.58 -5.31 2.58
N TYR A 228 13.69 -6.59 2.90
CA TYR A 228 13.67 -7.69 1.94
C TYR A 228 12.77 -8.83 2.42
N LEU A 229 12.13 -9.50 1.47
CA LEU A 229 11.20 -10.60 1.73
C LEU A 229 11.68 -11.90 1.07
N GLY A 230 11.43 -13.01 1.75
CA GLY A 230 11.72 -14.36 1.28
C GLY A 230 13.21 -14.73 1.30
N GLY A 231 13.50 -15.99 0.94
CA GLY A 231 14.86 -16.52 0.95
C GLY A 231 15.78 -15.97 -0.15
N ASN A 232 15.21 -15.35 -1.18
CA ASN A 232 15.93 -14.76 -2.31
C ASN A 232 16.24 -13.26 -2.14
N ASN A 233 15.91 -12.66 -0.99
CA ASN A 233 16.07 -11.23 -0.73
C ASN A 233 15.34 -10.35 -1.76
N THR A 234 14.08 -10.66 -2.05
CA THR A 234 13.26 -9.80 -2.90
C THR A 234 13.06 -8.44 -2.22
N PRO A 235 13.31 -7.29 -2.88
CA PRO A 235 13.03 -5.98 -2.30
C PRO A 235 11.58 -5.92 -1.79
N GLY A 236 11.38 -5.42 -0.57
CA GLY A 236 10.09 -5.50 0.12
C GLY A 236 8.92 -4.89 -0.67
N GLU A 237 9.17 -3.83 -1.43
CA GLU A 237 8.16 -3.13 -2.23
C GLU A 237 7.83 -3.80 -3.56
N ASN A 238 8.68 -4.71 -4.05
CA ASN A 238 8.34 -5.55 -5.19
C ASN A 238 7.31 -6.62 -4.81
N GLY A 239 7.16 -6.87 -3.50
CA GLY A 239 6.28 -7.88 -2.94
C GLY A 239 6.82 -9.31 -3.10
N TYR A 240 6.33 -10.20 -2.24
CA TYR A 240 6.66 -11.61 -2.25
C TYR A 240 5.37 -12.44 -2.22
N ARG A 241 5.15 -13.24 -3.27
CA ARG A 241 3.94 -14.06 -3.41
C ARG A 241 4.05 -15.32 -2.56
N ILE A 242 3.01 -15.59 -1.76
CA ILE A 242 2.85 -16.83 -1.02
C ILE A 242 1.48 -17.43 -1.31
N HIS A 243 1.42 -18.76 -1.36
CA HIS A 243 0.17 -19.50 -1.35
C HIS A 243 -0.18 -19.87 0.09
N VAL A 244 -1.39 -19.54 0.55
CA VAL A 244 -1.85 -19.92 1.89
C VAL A 244 -3.06 -20.85 1.74
N PRO A 245 -3.02 -22.08 2.27
CA PRO A 245 -4.15 -23.01 2.18
C PRO A 245 -5.29 -22.58 3.11
N ALA A 246 -6.52 -23.03 2.82
CA ALA A 246 -7.70 -22.71 3.61
C ALA A 246 -7.55 -23.18 5.07
N GLY A 247 -7.76 -22.26 6.02
CA GLY A 247 -7.53 -22.49 7.45
C GLY A 247 -6.07 -22.68 7.84
N GLY A 248 -5.16 -22.57 6.88
CA GLY A 248 -3.74 -22.85 7.06
C GLY A 248 -2.90 -21.59 7.28
N THR A 249 -1.61 -21.83 7.51
CA THR A 249 -0.60 -20.78 7.73
C THR A 249 0.58 -21.02 6.81
N ASN A 250 1.10 -19.94 6.22
CA ASN A 250 2.38 -19.95 5.55
C ASN A 250 3.27 -18.84 6.13
N SER A 251 4.58 -18.95 5.96
CA SER A 251 5.55 -18.00 6.51
C SER A 251 6.38 -17.35 5.43
N VAL A 252 6.73 -16.09 5.65
CA VAL A 252 7.68 -15.32 4.84
C VAL A 252 8.72 -14.70 5.76
N THR A 253 9.99 -14.83 5.39
CA THR A 253 11.06 -14.15 6.11
C THR A 253 11.08 -12.68 5.72
N LEU A 254 11.09 -11.79 6.71
CA LEU A 254 11.40 -10.37 6.56
C LEU A 254 12.80 -10.12 7.08
N LYS A 255 13.66 -9.58 6.22
CA LYS A 255 15.03 -9.21 6.55
C LYS A 255 15.19 -7.70 6.44
N ALA A 256 15.74 -7.08 7.48
CA ALA A 256 16.19 -5.69 7.45
C ALA A 256 17.72 -5.66 7.31
N VAL A 257 18.22 -4.79 6.43
CA VAL A 257 19.66 -4.57 6.23
C VAL A 257 19.96 -3.09 6.47
N LEU A 258 20.83 -2.80 7.43
CA LEU A 258 21.24 -1.44 7.77
C LEU A 258 22.09 -0.82 6.66
N GLY A 259 21.84 0.45 6.38
CA GLY A 259 22.67 1.28 5.52
C GLY A 259 22.89 2.65 6.15
N THR A 260 23.98 3.30 5.77
CA THR A 260 24.36 4.61 6.29
C THR A 260 24.48 5.64 5.17
N SER A 261 24.30 6.90 5.52
CA SER A 261 24.53 8.05 4.63
C SER A 261 25.45 9.04 5.34
N GLY A 262 26.76 8.84 5.16
CA GLY A 262 27.79 9.59 5.87
C GLY A 262 28.02 9.08 7.29
N ARG A 263 28.46 9.99 8.17
CA ARG A 263 28.79 9.69 9.57
C ARG A 263 27.52 9.54 10.40
N VAL A 264 27.47 8.54 11.27
CA VAL A 264 26.34 8.30 12.17
C VAL A 264 26.75 8.63 13.60
N GLN A 265 26.11 9.62 14.21
CA GLN A 265 26.40 9.97 15.60
C GLN A 265 26.02 8.84 16.56
N ALA A 266 26.73 8.67 17.67
CA ALA A 266 26.32 7.73 18.71
C ALA A 266 24.93 8.07 19.27
N GLY A 267 24.15 7.05 19.65
CA GLY A 267 22.82 7.23 20.22
C GLY A 267 21.83 6.15 19.79
N GLN A 268 20.65 6.18 20.38
CA GLN A 268 19.55 5.27 20.02
C GLN A 268 19.07 5.53 18.59
N PHE A 269 18.51 4.50 17.97
CA PHE A 269 17.87 4.58 16.66
C PHE A 269 16.65 3.66 16.63
N GLU A 270 15.61 4.09 15.94
CA GLU A 270 14.35 3.36 15.81
C GLU A 270 13.62 3.82 14.55
N GLY A 271 12.77 2.97 14.01
CA GLY A 271 11.95 3.33 12.86
C GLY A 271 10.82 2.33 12.65
N ALA A 272 9.83 2.73 11.87
CA ALA A 272 8.62 1.95 11.64
C ALA A 272 8.52 1.46 10.19
N ALA A 273 8.09 0.21 10.05
CA ALA A 273 7.72 -0.40 8.78
C ALA A 273 6.26 -0.87 8.82
N ALA A 274 5.64 -0.94 7.65
CA ALA A 274 4.35 -1.58 7.45
C ALA A 274 4.55 -2.86 6.64
N LEU A 275 3.77 -3.88 7.01
CA LEU A 275 3.57 -5.09 6.22
C LEU A 275 2.14 -5.11 5.70
N ILE A 276 2.01 -5.24 4.39
CA ILE A 276 0.75 -5.11 3.69
C ILE A 276 0.52 -6.41 2.94
N LEU A 277 -0.62 -7.05 3.19
CA LEU A 277 -1.07 -8.20 2.42
C LEU A 277 -1.99 -7.70 1.31
N THR A 278 -1.68 -7.95 0.04
CA THR A 278 -2.57 -7.60 -1.09
C THR A 278 -2.98 -8.86 -1.85
N VAL A 279 -4.13 -8.83 -2.53
CA VAL A 279 -4.42 -9.84 -3.57
C VAL A 279 -3.63 -9.43 -4.82
N PRO A 280 -2.91 -10.36 -5.48
CA PRO A 280 -2.25 -10.08 -6.75
C PRO A 280 -3.23 -9.77 -7.89
#